data_AF-A0A955FVX2-F1
#
_entry.id   AF-A0A955FVX2-F1
#
_cell.length_a   1.000
_cell.length_b   1.000
_cell.length_c   1.000
_cell.angle_alpha   90.00
_cell.angle_beta   90.00
_cell.angle_gamma   90.00
#
_symmetry.space_group_name_H-M   'P 1'
#
loop_
_entity.id
_entity.type
_entity.pdbx_description
1 polymer ?
#
loop_
_entity_poly.entity_id
_entity_poly.type
_entity_poly.pdbx_seq_one_letter_code
_entity_poly.pdbx_strand_id
1 'polypeptide(L)'
;MTYDSESEASASSVNDNDIKNHSAKRRMNYHEVDEYAHELNSKYGGGKDYFKFYCKAIWVLGIRRVRELEGKVSDAKYQGRMLSKLIKDELIIAESRNRKYDSR
;
A
#
# COMPACT_ATOMS: atom_id res chain seq x y z
N MET A 1 7.49 7.83 59.11
CA MET A 1 6.40 7.73 58.11
C MET A 1 7.07 7.65 56.75
N THR A 2 7.20 6.43 56.22
CA THR A 2 7.81 6.12 54.92
C THR A 2 6.70 6.09 53.87
N TYR A 3 6.82 6.92 52.83
CA TYR A 3 5.91 6.86 51.68
C TYR A 3 6.61 6.07 50.58
N ASP A 4 6.16 4.83 50.39
CA ASP A 4 6.33 4.05 49.17
C ASP A 4 5.77 4.84 47.99
N SER A 5 6.61 5.08 46.99
CA SER A 5 6.22 5.63 45.69
C SER A 5 6.39 4.52 44.66
N GLU A 6 5.39 3.64 44.59
CA GLU A 6 5.14 2.82 43.42
C GLU A 6 4.28 3.62 42.41
N SER A 7 4.34 3.16 41.16
CA SER A 7 3.53 3.53 39.98
C SER A 7 4.15 4.56 39.02
N GLU A 8 4.20 4.35 37.70
CA GLU A 8 3.78 3.23 36.85
C GLU A 8 4.41 3.46 35.46
N ALA A 9 4.89 2.38 34.82
CA ALA A 9 5.46 2.41 33.48
C ALA A 9 4.39 2.78 32.44
N SER A 10 4.59 3.88 31.72
CA SER A 10 3.75 4.25 30.58
C SER A 10 4.15 3.44 29.35
N ALA A 11 3.58 2.23 29.24
CA ALA A 11 3.56 1.47 28.00
C ALA A 11 2.68 2.20 26.97
N SER A 12 3.31 2.75 25.94
CA SER A 12 2.66 3.29 24.75
C SER A 12 1.92 2.15 24.03
N SER A 13 0.65 1.98 24.38
CA SER A 13 -0.27 1.02 23.78
C SER A 13 -0.43 1.30 22.29
N VAL A 14 -0.18 0.25 21.50
CA VAL A 14 -0.35 0.19 20.05
C VAL A 14 -1.83 0.34 19.73
N ASN A 15 -2.20 1.34 18.92
CA ASN A 15 -3.59 1.54 18.52
C ASN A 15 -4.00 0.52 17.44
N ASP A 16 -4.44 -0.66 17.87
CA ASP A 16 -5.05 -1.74 17.08
C ASP A 16 -6.51 -1.42 16.66
N ASN A 17 -6.76 -0.25 16.06
CA ASN A 17 -8.12 0.21 15.71
C ASN A 17 -8.44 0.33 14.20
N ASP A 18 -7.62 -0.22 13.31
CA ASP A 18 -7.89 -0.15 11.85
C ASP A 18 -8.39 -1.46 11.22
N ILE A 19 -8.83 -2.42 12.03
CA ILE A 19 -9.30 -3.74 11.55
C ILE A 19 -10.81 -3.89 11.74
N LYS A 20 -11.62 -2.93 11.27
CA LYS A 20 -13.07 -3.18 11.08
C LYS A 20 -13.62 -2.48 9.84
N ASN A 21 -14.17 -3.31 8.95
CA ASN A 21 -15.13 -3.00 7.89
C ASN A 21 -14.67 -2.12 6.72
N HIS A 22 -14.63 -2.70 5.51
CA HIS A 22 -15.75 -2.53 4.58
C HIS A 22 -15.56 -3.36 3.29
N SER A 23 -16.33 -4.44 3.19
CA SER A 23 -16.65 -5.19 1.96
C SER A 23 -17.73 -4.49 1.11
N ALA A 24 -17.74 -3.16 1.10
CA ALA A 24 -18.50 -2.36 0.14
C ALA A 24 -17.50 -1.81 -0.87
N LYS A 25 -17.85 -1.75 -2.16
CA LYS A 25 -17.08 -1.05 -3.21
C LYS A 25 -16.92 0.45 -2.88
N ARG A 26 -16.18 0.80 -1.83
CA ARG A 26 -15.74 2.16 -1.57
C ARG A 26 -14.85 2.52 -2.75
N ARG A 27 -15.32 3.46 -3.57
CA ARG A 27 -14.48 4.12 -4.55
C ARG A 27 -13.28 4.66 -3.75
N MET A 28 -12.08 4.22 -4.10
CA MET A 28 -10.87 4.65 -3.39
C MET A 28 -10.80 6.17 -3.40
N ASN A 29 -10.47 6.75 -2.25
CA ASN A 29 -10.37 8.19 -2.16
C ASN A 29 -9.07 8.63 -2.86
N TYR A 30 -9.13 9.68 -3.67
CA TYR A 30 -7.95 10.17 -4.41
C TYR A 30 -6.80 10.53 -3.46
N HIS A 31 -7.12 11.03 -2.27
CA HIS A 31 -6.14 11.36 -1.24
C HIS A 31 -5.36 10.15 -0.73
N GLU A 32 -6.04 9.03 -0.44
CA GLU A 32 -5.38 7.80 0.03
C GLU A 32 -4.45 7.21 -1.05
N VAL A 33 -4.82 7.36 -2.32
CA VAL A 33 -3.99 6.93 -3.45
C VAL A 33 -2.74 7.81 -3.55
N ASP A 34 -2.90 9.11 -3.39
CA ASP A 34 -1.84 10.11 -3.47
C ASP A 34 -0.82 9.94 -2.35
N GLU A 35 -1.28 9.81 -1.10
CA GLU A 35 -0.44 9.58 0.08
C GLU A 35 0.38 8.30 -0.06
N TYR A 36 -0.26 7.19 -0.44
CA TYR A 36 0.43 5.91 -0.56
C TYR A 36 1.37 5.87 -1.78
N ALA A 37 1.02 6.52 -2.89
CA ALA A 37 1.92 6.68 -4.02
C ALA A 37 3.15 7.52 -3.66
N HIS A 38 2.97 8.57 -2.84
CA HIS A 38 4.05 9.38 -2.31
C HIS A 38 4.98 8.57 -1.40
N GLU A 39 4.42 7.73 -0.53
CA GLU A 39 5.20 6.83 0.33
C GLU A 39 6.05 5.86 -0.49
N LEU A 40 5.46 5.18 -1.48
CA LEU A 40 6.17 4.24 -2.35
C LEU A 40 7.26 4.93 -3.17
N ASN A 41 6.94 6.11 -3.73
CA ASN A 41 7.90 6.89 -4.50
C ASN A 41 9.05 7.41 -3.63
N SER A 42 8.80 7.72 -2.36
CA SER A 42 9.83 8.12 -1.39
C SER A 42 10.70 6.93 -0.96
N LYS A 43 10.11 5.75 -0.73
CA LYS A 43 10.83 4.53 -0.31
C LYS A 43 11.70 3.95 -1.42
N TYR A 44 11.13 3.79 -2.61
CA TYR A 44 11.75 3.01 -3.69
C TYR A 44 12.39 3.87 -4.78
N GLY A 45 12.00 5.14 -4.88
CA GLY A 45 12.70 6.17 -5.64
C GLY A 45 12.64 6.01 -7.16
N GLY A 46 12.64 7.16 -7.84
CA GLY A 46 12.94 7.24 -9.27
C GLY A 46 12.53 8.53 -10.00
N GLY A 47 11.88 9.49 -9.33
CA GLY A 47 11.47 10.77 -9.93
C GLY A 47 9.98 10.84 -10.27
N LYS A 48 9.55 11.91 -10.96
CA LYS A 48 8.12 12.19 -11.24
C LYS A 48 7.41 11.10 -12.05
N ASP A 49 8.15 10.31 -12.83
CA ASP A 49 7.56 9.27 -13.69
C ASP A 49 7.14 8.02 -12.90
N TYR A 50 7.86 7.72 -11.82
CA TYR A 50 7.51 6.61 -10.93
C TYR A 50 6.27 6.91 -10.09
N PHE A 51 6.08 8.17 -9.69
CA PHE A 51 4.88 8.60 -8.99
C PHE A 51 3.61 8.33 -9.79
N LYS A 52 3.56 8.76 -11.06
CA LYS A 52 2.41 8.48 -11.95
C LYS A 52 2.15 6.99 -12.11
N PHE A 53 3.22 6.20 -12.20
CA PHE A 53 3.13 4.75 -12.26
C PHE A 53 2.49 4.15 -11.00
N TYR A 54 2.92 4.56 -9.81
CA TYR A 54 2.34 4.10 -8.55
C TYR A 54 0.88 4.55 -8.38
N CYS A 55 0.52 5.78 -8.76
CA CYS A 55 -0.87 6.22 -8.74
C CYS A 55 -1.76 5.34 -9.63
N LYS A 56 -1.33 5.06 -10.87
CA LYS A 56 -2.06 4.17 -11.78
C LYS A 56 -2.18 2.76 -11.20
N ALA A 57 -1.09 2.22 -10.65
CA ALA A 57 -1.06 0.89 -10.05
C ALA A 57 -2.05 0.77 -8.88
N ILE A 58 -2.02 1.73 -7.96
CA ILE A 58 -2.89 1.76 -6.79
C ILE A 58 -4.35 1.93 -7.20
N TRP A 59 -4.63 2.76 -8.20
CA TRP A 59 -6.00 2.96 -8.71
C TRP A 59 -6.59 1.70 -9.35
N VAL A 60 -5.79 0.96 -10.13
CA VAL A 60 -6.25 -0.22 -10.87
C VAL A 60 -6.26 -1.47 -9.99
N LEU A 61 -5.22 -1.68 -9.19
CA LEU A 61 -5.03 -2.89 -8.39
C LEU A 61 -5.57 -2.77 -6.96
N GLY A 62 -5.61 -1.54 -6.43
CA GLY A 62 -5.95 -1.24 -5.04
C GLY A 62 -4.75 -1.22 -4.10
N ILE A 63 -4.81 -0.37 -3.05
CA ILE A 63 -3.77 -0.23 -2.01
C ILE A 63 -3.43 -1.61 -1.40
N ARG A 64 -4.46 -2.42 -1.11
CA ARG A 64 -4.28 -3.72 -0.46
C ARG A 64 -3.41 -4.66 -1.30
N ARG A 65 -3.65 -4.72 -2.61
CA ARG A 65 -2.86 -5.56 -3.52
C ARG A 65 -1.42 -5.06 -3.64
N VAL A 66 -1.23 -3.74 -3.69
CA VAL A 66 0.12 -3.15 -3.76
C VAL A 66 0.91 -3.43 -2.47
N ARG A 67 0.30 -3.35 -1.28
CA ARG A 67 0.94 -3.77 0.00
C ARG A 67 1.33 -5.24 0.00
N GLU A 68 0.48 -6.13 -0.52
CA GLU A 68 0.82 -7.56 -0.64
C GLU A 68 2.06 -7.77 -1.53
N LEU A 69 2.19 -6.99 -2.61
CA LEU A 69 3.37 -7.04 -3.48
C LEU A 69 4.61 -6.46 -2.79
N GLU A 70 4.46 -5.36 -2.05
CA GLU A 70 5.53 -4.76 -1.23
C GLU A 70 6.08 -5.78 -0.22
N GLY A 71 5.20 -6.50 0.49
CA GLY A 71 5.59 -7.54 1.44
C GLY A 71 6.31 -8.73 0.81
N LYS A 72 6.06 -9.06 -0.46
CA LYS A 72 6.78 -10.13 -1.17
C LYS A 72 8.20 -9.75 -1.56
N VAL A 73 8.47 -8.47 -1.72
CA VAL A 73 9.79 -7.97 -2.15
C VAL A 73 10.60 -7.41 -0.99
N SER A 74 10.09 -7.43 0.24
CA SER A 74 10.77 -6.86 1.41
C SER A 74 12.13 -7.50 1.68
N ASP A 75 12.33 -8.77 1.31
CA ASP A 75 13.61 -9.47 1.50
C ASP A 75 14.52 -9.40 0.24
N ALA A 76 14.10 -8.71 -0.81
CA ALA A 76 14.85 -8.66 -2.06
C ALA A 76 15.97 -7.61 -2.01
N LYS A 77 17.14 -7.94 -2.56
CA LYS A 77 18.27 -7.00 -2.73
C LYS A 77 17.93 -5.75 -3.55
N TYR A 78 16.98 -5.85 -4.49
CA TYR A 78 16.55 -4.74 -5.36
C TYR A 78 15.03 -4.54 -5.30
N GLN A 79 14.54 -4.16 -4.12
CA GLN A 79 13.10 -4.06 -3.81
C GLN A 79 12.32 -3.21 -4.81
N GLY A 80 12.77 -1.98 -5.11
CA GLY A 80 12.03 -1.07 -6.00
C GLY A 80 11.89 -1.58 -7.44
N ARG A 81 12.94 -2.21 -7.99
CA ARG A 81 12.93 -2.79 -9.33
C ARG A 81 12.07 -4.04 -9.40
N MET A 82 12.13 -4.89 -8.37
CA MET A 82 11.30 -6.09 -8.23
C MET A 82 9.82 -5.71 -8.08
N LEU A 83 9.51 -4.75 -7.21
CA LEU A 83 8.15 -4.25 -6.98
C LEU A 83 7.53 -3.72 -8.27
N SER A 84 8.26 -2.85 -8.97
CA SER A 84 7.80 -2.25 -10.23
C SER A 84 7.52 -3.32 -11.29
N LYS A 85 8.32 -4.40 -11.33
CA LYS A 85 8.10 -5.53 -12.24
C LYS A 85 6.82 -6.29 -11.89
N LEU A 86 6.64 -6.67 -10.62
CA LEU A 86 5.45 -7.37 -10.17
C LEU A 86 4.16 -6.56 -10.39
N ILE A 87 4.20 -5.26 -10.12
CA ILE A 87 3.07 -4.36 -10.36
C ILE A 87 2.73 -4.30 -11.86
N LYS A 88 3.73 -4.22 -12.74
CA LYS A 88 3.50 -4.25 -14.20
C LYS A 88 2.83 -5.55 -14.64
N ASP A 89 3.32 -6.68 -14.15
CA ASP A 89 2.75 -8.00 -14.50
C ASP A 89 1.28 -8.09 -14.06
N GLU A 90 0.95 -7.64 -12.85
CA GLU A 90 -0.42 -7.60 -12.34
C GLU A 90 -1.31 -6.61 -13.10
N LEU A 91 -0.79 -5.45 -13.50
CA LEU A 91 -1.51 -4.48 -14.33
C LEU A 91 -1.88 -5.07 -15.68
N ILE A 92 -0.97 -5.80 -16.35
CA ILE A 92 -1.25 -6.48 -17.62
C ILE A 92 -2.38 -7.50 -17.44
N ILE A 93 -2.35 -8.27 -16.36
CA ILE A 93 -3.40 -9.25 -16.02
C ILE A 93 -4.73 -8.54 -15.78
N ALA A 94 -4.75 -7.44 -15.02
CA ALA A 94 -5.97 -6.67 -14.76
C ALA A 94 -6.56 -6.03 -16.03
N GLU A 95 -5.73 -5.41 -16.87
CA GLU A 95 -6.16 -4.82 -18.14
C GLU A 95 -6.72 -5.89 -19.11
N SER A 96 -6.07 -7.06 -19.21
CA SER A 96 -6.54 -8.15 -20.07
C SER A 96 -7.91 -8.71 -19.64
N ARG A 97 -8.20 -8.70 -18.34
CA ARG A 97 -9.52 -9.09 -17.81
C ARG A 97 -10.60 -8.08 -18.15
N ASN A 98 -10.31 -6.78 -18.11
CA ASN A 98 -11.26 -5.74 -18.46
C ASN A 98 -11.58 -5.71 -19.97
N ARG A 99 -10.60 -5.94 -20.85
CA ARG A 99 -10.85 -5.97 -22.32
C ARG A 99 -11.79 -7.08 -22.77
N LYS A 100 -11.83 -8.21 -22.06
CA LYS A 100 -12.77 -9.32 -22.35
C LYS A 100 -14.24 -8.96 -22.12
N TYR A 101 -14.53 -7.91 -21.35
CA TYR A 101 -15.89 -7.48 -21.06
C TYR A 101 -16.40 -6.35 -21.95
N ASP A 102 -15.51 -5.65 -22.67
CA ASP A 102 -15.85 -4.53 -23.57
C ASP A 102 -16.28 -5.01 -24.98
N SER A 103 -15.99 -6.27 -25.33
CA SER A 103 -16.33 -6.85 -26.63
C SER A 103 -17.74 -7.44 -26.72
N ARG A 104 -18.75 -6.83 -26.08
CA ARG A 104 -20.15 -7.29 -26.09
C ARG A 104 -21.10 -6.14 -26.35
#